data_AF-A0A2H0LCH2-F1
#
_entry.id   AF-A0A2H0LCH2-F1
#
_cell.length_a   1.000
_cell.length_b   1.000
_cell.length_c   1.000
_cell.angle_alpha   90.00
_cell.angle_beta   90.00
_cell.angle_gamma   90.00
#
_symmetry.space_group_name_H-M   'P 1'
#
loop_
_entity.id
_entity.type
_entity.pdbx_description
1 polymer ?
#
loop_
_entity_poly.entity_id
_entity_poly.type
_entity_poly.pdbx_seq_one_letter_code
_entity_poly.pdbx_strand_id
1 'polypeptide(L)' 'MGLYIIQRIIEQHGGTIKADSEYGVGTTFTIKLPASAPKVEVAAEASPESGES' A
#
# COMPACT_ATOMS: atom_id res chain seq x y z
N MET A 1 7.61 -14.66 9.56
CA MET A 1 6.80 -14.86 8.35
C MET A 1 5.52 -14.04 8.33
N GLY A 2 4.75 -13.97 9.43
CA GLY A 2 3.48 -13.20 9.45
C GLY A 2 3.62 -11.70 9.16
N LEU A 3 4.62 -11.03 9.73
CA LEU A 3 4.77 -9.57 9.61
C LEU A 3 5.05 -9.12 8.16
N TYR A 4 5.77 -9.93 7.39
CA TYR A 4 6.04 -9.64 5.98
C TYR A 4 4.75 -9.65 5.14
N ILE A 5 3.87 -10.62 5.39
CA ILE A 5 2.57 -10.71 4.71
C ILE A 5 1.72 -9.48 5.06
N ILE A 6 1.69 -9.11 6.34
CA ILE A 6 0.96 -7.93 6.83
C ILE A 6 1.50 -6.65 6.18
N GLN A 7 2.83 -6.50 6.09
CA GLN A 7 3.45 -5.34 5.46
C GLN A 7 3.00 -5.21 4.00
N ARG A 8 3.03 -6.30 3.22
CA ARG A 8 2.57 -6.30 1.83
C ARG A 8 1.11 -5.90 1.68
N ILE A 9 0.24 -6.39 2.56
CA ILE A 9 -1.18 -6.02 2.57
C ILE A 9 -1.33 -4.52 2.84
N ILE A 10 -0.64 -4.01 3.86
CA ILE A 10 -0.71 -2.58 4.23
C ILE A 10 -0.21 -1.69 3.08
N GLU A 11 0.90 -2.06 2.44
CA GLU A 11 1.46 -1.34 1.28
C GLU A 11 0.48 -1.31 0.10
N GLN A 12 -0.17 -2.44 -0.22
CA GLN A 12 -1.17 -2.52 -1.30
C GLN A 12 -2.38 -1.61 -1.05
N HIS A 13 -2.72 -1.35 0.22
CA HIS A 13 -3.80 -0.43 0.60
C HIS A 13 -3.33 1.02 0.74
N GLY A 14 -2.08 1.33 0.37
CA GLY A 14 -1.50 2.67 0.52
C GLY A 14 -1.27 3.09 1.97
N GLY A 15 -1.17 2.13 2.88
CA GLY A 15 -0.99 2.35 4.30
C GLY A 15 0.46 2.32 4.76
N THR A 16 0.66 2.39 6.07
CA THR A 16 2.00 2.30 6.70
C THR A 16 1.92 1.54 8.03
N ILE A 17 3.00 0.86 8.40
CA ILE A 17 3.15 0.17 9.68
C ILE A 17 4.37 0.70 10.45
N LYS A 18 4.23 0.87 11.77
CA LYS A 18 5.31 1.22 12.71
C LYS A 18 5.32 0.22 13.87
N ALA A 19 6.52 -0.12 14.34
CA ALA A 19 6.71 -0.96 15.52
C ALA A 19 7.49 -0.19 16.57
N ASP A 20 6.93 -0.09 17.77
CA ASP A 20 7.55 0.50 18.94
C ASP A 20 7.71 -0.61 19.98
N SER A 21 8.95 -0.92 20.38
CA SER A 21 9.24 -2.00 21.32
C SER A 21 10.09 -1.51 22.46
N GLU A 22 9.76 -1.96 23.67
CA GLU A 22 10.53 -1.70 24.88
C GLU A 22 10.80 -3.01 25.62
N TYR A 23 12.07 -3.24 25.95
CA TYR A 23 12.51 -4.47 26.60
C TYR A 23 11.82 -4.65 27.96
N GLY A 24 11.24 -5.83 28.19
CA GLY A 24 10.51 -6.12 29.42
C GLY A 24 9.10 -5.53 29.51
N VAL A 25 8.68 -4.68 28.55
CA VAL A 25 7.34 -4.08 28.50
C VAL A 25 6.51 -4.65 27.35
N GLY A 26 7.14 -4.87 26.20
CA GLY A 26 6.53 -5.51 25.04
C GLY A 26 6.66 -4.69 23.76
N THR A 27 5.81 -5.00 22.78
CA THR A 27 5.82 -4.40 21.45
C THR A 27 4.44 -3.91 21.07
N THR A 28 4.36 -2.68 20.58
CA THR A 28 3.16 -2.06 20.00
C THR A 28 3.36 -1.89 18.50
N PHE A 29 2.40 -2.41 17.72
CA PHE A 29 2.35 -2.17 16.27
C PHE A 29 1.25 -1.16 15.96
N THR A 30 1.59 -0.10 15.24
CA THR A 30 0.65 0.93 14.79
C THR A 30 0.48 0.85 13.29
N ILE A 31 -0.76 0.68 12.82
CA ILE A 31 -1.10 0.61 11.40
C ILE A 31 -1.92 1.85 11.05
N LYS A 32 -1.53 2.53 9.97
CA LYS A 32 -2.28 3.67 9.40
C LYS A 32 -2.74 3.29 8.00
N LEU A 33 -4.04 3.40 7.74
CA LEU A 33 -4.64 3.18 6.44
C LEU A 33 -5.32 4.46 5.98
N PRO A 34 -5.28 4.80 4.67
CA PRO A 34 -6.04 5.91 4.14
C PRO A 34 -7.55 5.62 4.27
N ALA A 35 -8.33 6.62 4.69
CA ALA A 35 -9.77 6.47 4.94
C ALA A 35 -10.60 6.28 3.65
N SER A 36 -10.00 6.57 2.50
CA SER A 36 -10.54 6.29 1.17
C SER A 36 -9.44 5.60 0.37
N ALA A 37 -9.82 4.63 -0.47
CA ALA A 37 -8.87 3.98 -1.37
C ALA A 37 -8.15 5.04 -2.23
N PRO A 38 -6.84 4.92 -2.45
CA PRO A 38 -6.14 5.79 -3.38
C PRO A 38 -6.85 5.70 -4.73
N LYS A 39 -7.26 6.85 -5.27
CA LYS A 39 -7.80 6.94 -6.61
C LYS A 39 -6.66 6.54 -7.54
N VAL A 40 -6.65 5.28 -7.96
CA VAL A 40 -5.77 4.83 -9.04
C VAL A 40 -6.25 5.63 -10.24
N GLU A 41 -5.53 6.70 -10.56
CA GLU A 41 -5.68 7.39 -11.83
C GLU A 41 -5.28 6.37 -12.89
N VAL A 42 -6.30 5.72 -13.45
CA VAL A 42 -6.17 4.92 -14.65
C VAL A 42 -5.71 5.92 -15.71
N ALA A 43 -4.41 5.98 -15.94
CA ALA A 43 -3.84 6.71 -17.05
C ALA A 43 -4.51 6.13 -18.29
N ALA A 44 -5.39 6.92 -18.89
CA ALA A 44 -6.05 6.59 -20.13
C ALA A 44 -4.97 6.50 -21.21
N GLU A 45 -4.43 5.30 -21.42
CA GLU A 45 -3.72 4.94 -22.64
C GLU A 45 -4.75 4.84 -23.76
N ALA A 46 -5.26 5.99 -24.18
CA ALA A 46 -5.91 6.17 -25.45
C ALA A 46 -4.93 6.94 -26.34
N SER A 47 -4.26 6.23 -27.24
CA SER A 47 -3.99 6.82 -28.55
C SER A 47 -4.22 5.77 -29.63
N PRO A 48 -5.10 6.06 -30.59
CA PRO A 48 -5.59 5.11 -31.57
C PRO A 48 -4.54 4.74 -32.62
N GLU A 49 -4.66 3.51 -33.08
CA GLU A 49 -4.24 3.05 -34.40
C GLU A 49 -4.46 4.11 -35.50
N SER A 50 -3.38 4.59 -36.14
CA SER A 50 -3.51 5.36 -37.37
C SER A 50 -2.25 5.20 -38.22
N GLY A 51 -2.42 4.60 -39.40
CA GLY A 51 -1.44 4.62 -40.48
C GLY A 51 -1.36 3.31 -41.27
N GLU A 52 -2.49 2.81 -41.77
CA GLU A 52 -2.47 1.93 -42.95
C GLU A 52 -2.08 2.77 -44.19
N SER A 53 -1.53 2.09 -45.20
CA SER A 53 -0.58 2.53 -46.24
C SER A 53 -1.00 3.67 -47.18
#